data_AF-F7RSC4-F1
#
_entry.id   AF-F7RSC4-F1
#
_cell.length_a   1.000
_cell.length_b   1.000
_cell.length_c   1.000
_cell.angle_alpha   90.00
_cell.angle_beta   90.00
_cell.angle_gamma   90.00
#
_symmetry.space_group_name_H-M   'P 1'
#
loop_
_entity.id
_entity.type
_entity.pdbx_description
1 polymer ?
#
loop_
_entity_poly.entity_id
_entity_poly.type
_entity_poly.pdbx_seq_one_letter_code
_entity_poly.pdbx_strand_id
1 'polypeptide(L)'
;MGIQLNEQWNNTMKNLTIMLSLVLSIFAGSALAKDSVLLDQTHAAKGVKCASCHGSEERQAVPMLKCVQCHNTEKLAAKTADVKPTNPHNNRHFATETDCAKCHHVHKKSENLCVSCHPRFELVTP
;
A
#
# COMPACT_ATOMS: atom_id res chain seq x y z
N MET A 1 11.56 -21.71 -62.50
CA MET A 1 11.93 -22.12 -61.13
C MET A 1 11.87 -20.98 -60.10
N GLY A 2 11.99 -19.70 -60.48
CA GLY A 2 11.98 -18.57 -59.51
C GLY A 2 10.62 -18.12 -58.96
N ILE A 3 9.51 -18.35 -59.67
CA ILE A 3 8.18 -17.85 -59.26
C ILE A 3 7.59 -18.65 -58.09
N GLN A 4 7.77 -19.98 -58.08
CA GLN A 4 7.29 -20.86 -56.99
C GLN A 4 8.02 -20.63 -55.66
N LEU A 5 9.32 -20.25 -55.72
CA LEU A 5 10.09 -19.93 -54.51
C LEU A 5 9.59 -18.63 -53.84
N ASN A 6 9.15 -17.64 -54.63
CA ASN A 6 8.61 -16.38 -54.12
C ASN A 6 7.22 -16.55 -53.47
N GLU A 7 6.33 -17.36 -54.05
CA GLU A 7 5.02 -17.65 -53.43
C GLU A 7 5.16 -18.43 -52.13
N GLN A 8 6.07 -19.41 -52.10
CA GLN A 8 6.32 -20.20 -50.90
C GLN A 8 6.93 -19.36 -49.78
N TRP A 9 7.84 -18.43 -50.10
CA TRP A 9 8.40 -17.48 -49.13
C TRP A 9 7.34 -16.50 -48.60
N ASN A 10 6.49 -15.95 -49.48
CA ASN A 10 5.41 -15.04 -49.09
C ASN A 10 4.37 -15.73 -48.19
N ASN A 11 4.00 -16.98 -48.49
CA ASN A 11 3.06 -17.75 -47.67
C ASN A 11 3.67 -18.14 -46.32
N THR A 12 4.97 -18.46 -46.29
CA THR A 12 5.70 -18.77 -45.04
C THR A 12 5.80 -17.54 -44.14
N MET A 13 6.13 -16.37 -44.71
CA MET A 13 6.17 -15.08 -44.00
C MET A 13 4.80 -14.65 -43.48
N LYS A 14 3.74 -14.84 -44.26
CA LYS A 14 2.36 -14.55 -43.88
C LYS A 14 1.88 -15.44 -42.74
N ASN A 15 2.17 -16.75 -42.81
CA ASN A 15 1.84 -17.70 -41.74
C ASN A 15 2.63 -17.42 -40.46
N LEU A 16 3.90 -17.03 -40.57
CA LEU A 16 4.72 -16.62 -39.44
C LEU A 16 4.19 -15.35 -38.77
N THR A 17 3.72 -14.38 -39.57
CA THR A 17 3.12 -13.14 -39.07
C THR A 17 1.77 -13.42 -38.38
N ILE A 18 0.93 -14.29 -38.94
CA ILE A 18 -0.35 -14.71 -38.33
C ILE A 18 -0.10 -15.45 -37.00
N MET A 19 0.88 -16.36 -36.96
CA MET A 19 1.25 -17.10 -35.75
C MET A 19 1.79 -16.16 -34.66
N LEU A 20 2.65 -15.20 -35.02
CA LEU A 20 3.18 -14.21 -34.07
C LEU A 20 2.10 -13.28 -33.52
N SER A 21 1.10 -12.93 -34.34
CA SER A 21 -0.05 -12.11 -33.95
C SER A 21 -0.96 -12.84 -32.94
N LEU A 22 -1.15 -14.15 -33.13
CA LEU A 22 -1.97 -14.98 -32.25
C LEU A 22 -1.34 -15.16 -30.86
N VAL A 23 0.00 -15.26 -30.80
CA VAL A 23 0.75 -15.44 -29.54
C VAL A 23 0.75 -14.15 -28.69
N LEU A 24 0.82 -12.96 -29.30
CA LEU A 24 0.79 -11.69 -28.57
C LEU A 24 -0.57 -11.39 -27.92
N SER A 25 -1.65 -12.04 -28.37
CA SER A 25 -3.01 -11.82 -27.86
C SER A 25 -3.25 -12.46 -26.49
N ILE A 26 -2.38 -13.37 -26.04
CA ILE A 26 -2.55 -14.17 -24.82
C ILE A 26 -1.92 -13.48 -23.59
N PHE A 27 -1.11 -12.44 -23.78
CA PHE A 27 -0.40 -11.74 -22.69
C PHE A 27 -1.02 -10.40 -22.27
N ALA A 28 -2.30 -10.17 -22.58
CA ALA A 28 -3.08 -9.09 -21.97
C ALA A 28 -3.56 -9.52 -20.56
N GLY A 29 -2.61 -9.90 -19.70
CA GLY A 29 -2.87 -10.28 -18.32
C GLY A 29 -3.29 -9.06 -17.51
N SER A 30 -4.50 -9.10 -16.97
CA SER A 30 -5.08 -8.10 -16.07
C SER A 30 -4.10 -7.69 -14.98
N ALA A 31 -3.70 -6.42 -14.95
CA ALA A 31 -3.04 -5.85 -13.79
C ALA A 31 -4.06 -5.80 -12.64
N LEU A 32 -4.06 -6.83 -11.79
CA LEU A 32 -4.77 -6.80 -10.52
C LEU A 32 -4.07 -5.75 -9.65
N ALA A 33 -4.65 -4.56 -9.57
CA ALA A 33 -4.26 -3.57 -8.57
C ALA A 33 -4.48 -4.22 -7.19
N LYS A 34 -3.39 -4.43 -6.44
CA LYS A 34 -3.48 -4.91 -5.06
C LYS A 34 -4.06 -3.78 -4.22
N ASP A 35 -5.34 -3.89 -3.86
CA ASP A 35 -5.96 -2.95 -2.93
C ASP A 35 -5.12 -2.87 -1.64
N SER A 36 -4.83 -1.65 -1.19
CA SER A 36 -4.13 -1.44 0.07
C SER A 36 -5.03 -1.87 1.22
N VAL A 37 -4.58 -2.84 2.02
CA VAL A 37 -5.28 -3.26 3.23
C VAL A 37 -5.41 -2.05 4.14
N LEU A 38 -6.64 -1.69 4.49
CA LEU A 38 -6.91 -0.59 5.39
C LEU A 38 -6.59 -0.98 6.84
N LEU A 39 -6.32 0.01 7.68
CA LEU A 39 -5.89 -0.26 9.05
C LEU A 39 -7.01 -0.87 9.91
N ASP A 40 -8.28 -0.56 9.62
CA ASP A 40 -9.43 -1.25 10.23
C ASP A 40 -9.45 -2.74 9.90
N GLN A 41 -9.19 -3.12 8.65
CA GLN A 41 -9.12 -4.51 8.21
C GLN A 41 -7.97 -5.25 8.92
N THR A 42 -6.83 -4.58 9.13
CA THR A 42 -5.70 -5.14 9.87
C THR A 42 -6.08 -5.46 11.32
N HIS A 43 -6.80 -4.56 12.00
CA HIS A 43 -7.27 -4.80 13.38
C HIS A 43 -8.40 -5.83 13.43
N ALA A 44 -9.37 -5.77 12.50
CA ALA A 44 -10.47 -6.72 12.40
C ALA A 44 -9.96 -8.15 12.16
N ALA A 45 -8.95 -8.32 11.31
CA ALA A 45 -8.29 -9.62 11.06
C ALA A 45 -7.59 -10.19 12.31
N LYS A 46 -7.30 -9.34 13.32
CA LYS A 46 -6.77 -9.74 14.63
C LYS A 46 -7.87 -9.91 15.69
N GLY A 47 -9.15 -9.86 15.30
CA GLY A 47 -10.29 -10.05 16.18
C GLY A 47 -10.68 -8.80 16.98
N VAL A 48 -10.13 -7.63 16.66
CA VAL A 48 -10.53 -6.37 17.30
C VAL A 48 -11.91 -5.97 16.79
N LYS A 49 -12.83 -5.70 17.72
CA LYS A 49 -14.21 -5.31 17.39
C LYS A 49 -14.31 -3.80 17.19
N CYS A 50 -15.27 -3.33 16.41
CA CYS A 50 -15.53 -1.90 16.18
C CYS A 50 -15.67 -1.12 17.51
N ALA A 51 -16.38 -1.72 18.47
CA ALA A 51 -16.61 -1.14 19.80
C ALA A 51 -15.32 -0.93 20.61
N SER A 52 -14.24 -1.66 20.32
CA SER A 52 -12.94 -1.47 20.98
C SER A 52 -12.39 -0.06 20.72
N CYS A 53 -12.63 0.51 19.53
CA CYS A 53 -12.25 1.87 19.18
C CYS A 53 -13.39 2.86 19.45
N HIS A 54 -14.61 2.57 18.98
CA HIS A 54 -15.70 3.55 18.98
C HIS A 54 -16.51 3.63 20.28
N GLY A 55 -16.53 2.57 21.11
CA GLY A 55 -17.35 2.49 22.32
C GLY A 55 -18.87 2.35 22.09
N SER A 56 -19.36 2.78 20.93
CA SER A 56 -20.73 2.59 20.44
C SER A 56 -20.70 2.22 18.95
N GLU A 57 -21.88 1.96 18.37
CA GLU A 57 -22.02 1.71 16.92
C GLU A 57 -22.11 3.01 16.09
N GLU A 58 -22.03 4.17 16.73
CA GLU A 58 -22.06 5.46 16.04
C GLU A 58 -20.73 5.76 15.35
N ARG A 59 -20.82 6.30 14.12
CA ARG A 59 -19.66 6.77 13.38
C ARG A 59 -19.16 8.09 13.96
N GLN A 60 -18.20 7.99 14.85
CA GLN A 60 -17.54 9.14 15.47
C GLN A 60 -16.02 9.05 15.37
N ALA A 61 -15.36 10.21 15.45
CA ALA A 61 -13.91 10.28 15.54
C ALA A 61 -13.43 9.58 16.81
N VAL A 62 -12.35 8.81 16.67
CA VAL A 62 -11.75 8.06 17.78
C VAL A 62 -10.56 8.85 18.33
N PRO A 63 -10.50 9.14 19.64
CA PRO A 63 -9.36 9.83 20.22
C PRO A 63 -8.13 8.90 20.26
N MET A 64 -6.93 9.48 20.17
CA MET A 64 -5.64 8.77 20.32
C MET A 64 -5.60 7.87 21.56
N LEU A 65 -6.31 8.24 22.64
CA LEU A 65 -6.39 7.44 23.87
C LEU A 65 -6.80 5.98 23.60
N LYS A 66 -7.65 5.73 22.60
CA LYS A 66 -8.07 4.37 22.21
C LYS A 66 -6.94 3.57 21.57
N CYS A 67 -6.03 4.23 20.86
CA CYS A 67 -4.84 3.61 20.30
C CYS A 67 -3.88 3.19 21.43
N VAL A 68 -3.61 4.10 22.36
CA VAL A 68 -2.59 3.89 23.41
C VAL A 68 -2.99 2.90 24.50
N GLN A 69 -4.29 2.57 24.60
CA GLN A 69 -4.78 1.45 25.43
C GLN A 69 -4.13 0.11 25.04
N CYS A 70 -3.74 -0.05 23.77
CA CYS A 70 -3.05 -1.24 23.26
C CYS A 70 -1.62 -0.95 22.80
N HIS A 71 -1.35 0.25 22.31
CA HIS A 71 -0.07 0.65 21.72
C HIS A 71 0.63 1.73 22.56
N ASN A 72 1.51 1.31 23.47
CA ASN A 72 2.29 2.25 24.27
C ASN A 72 3.29 3.06 23.40
N THR A 73 3.26 4.38 23.54
CA THR A 73 4.06 5.33 22.74
C THR A 73 5.55 5.12 22.90
N GLU A 74 6.05 4.99 24.12
CA GLU A 74 7.46 4.74 24.41
C GLU A 74 7.95 3.40 23.85
N LYS A 75 7.14 2.33 23.95
CA LYS A 75 7.47 1.04 23.35
C LYS A 75 7.51 1.10 21.82
N LEU A 76 6.62 1.88 21.18
CA LEU A 76 6.65 2.10 19.74
C LEU A 76 7.89 2.88 19.32
N ALA A 77 8.21 3.95 20.05
CA ALA A 77 9.43 4.73 19.85
C ALA A 77 10.67 3.85 19.93
N ALA A 78 10.80 3.02 20.97
CA ALA A 78 11.90 2.08 21.11
C ALA A 78 11.97 1.07 19.95
N LYS A 79 10.82 0.50 19.56
CA LYS A 79 10.75 -0.49 18.46
C LYS A 79 11.10 0.10 17.10
N THR A 80 10.95 1.41 16.92
CA THR A 80 11.21 2.11 15.65
C THR A 80 12.47 2.99 15.71
N ALA A 81 13.34 2.77 16.69
CA ALA A 81 14.59 3.53 16.87
C ALA A 81 15.52 3.49 15.65
N ASP A 82 15.51 2.39 14.89
CA ASP A 82 16.39 2.21 13.74
C ASP A 82 15.79 2.74 12.43
N VAL A 83 14.54 3.22 12.44
CA VAL A 83 13.90 3.78 11.24
C VAL A 83 14.65 5.03 10.80
N LYS A 84 14.95 5.09 9.49
CA LYS A 84 15.64 6.21 8.83
C LYS A 84 14.65 7.00 7.98
N PRO A 85 14.89 8.30 7.75
CA PRO A 85 16.01 9.11 8.25
C PRO A 85 15.88 9.55 9.71
N THR A 86 14.70 9.37 10.31
CA THR A 86 14.45 9.67 11.72
C THR A 86 13.39 8.71 12.26
N ASN A 87 13.31 8.59 13.57
CA ASN A 87 12.29 7.78 14.24
C ASN A 87 10.92 8.48 14.12
N PRO A 88 9.93 7.90 13.40
CA PRO A 88 8.61 8.51 13.23
C PRO A 88 7.82 8.61 14.54
N HIS A 89 8.07 7.70 15.48
CA HIS A 89 7.37 7.66 16.77
C HIS A 89 8.18 8.32 17.90
N ASN A 90 9.29 8.99 17.58
CA ASN A 90 9.98 9.91 18.48
C ASN A 90 10.55 11.06 17.65
N ASN A 91 9.67 11.97 17.23
CA ASN A 91 10.02 13.06 16.33
C ASN A 91 10.34 14.36 17.08
N ARG A 92 10.99 15.28 16.37
CA ARG A 92 11.46 16.57 16.92
C ARG A 92 10.35 17.52 17.37
N HIS A 93 9.12 17.35 16.88
CA HIS A 93 8.03 18.31 17.11
C HIS A 93 7.19 17.95 18.33
N PHE A 94 6.92 16.65 18.52
CA PHE A 94 5.99 16.18 19.54
C PHE A 94 6.53 14.97 20.34
N ALA A 95 7.83 14.66 20.22
CA ALA A 95 8.43 13.48 20.82
C ALA A 95 7.61 12.21 20.50
N THR A 96 7.15 11.50 21.52
CA THR A 96 6.37 10.26 21.44
C THR A 96 4.86 10.48 21.40
N GLU A 97 4.40 11.74 21.47
CA GLU A 97 3.00 12.11 21.72
C GLU A 97 2.30 12.73 20.48
N THR A 98 2.77 12.39 19.27
CA THR A 98 2.06 12.78 18.04
C THR A 98 0.75 12.00 17.93
N ASP A 99 -0.35 12.70 17.66
CA ASP A 99 -1.65 12.08 17.43
C ASP A 99 -1.56 11.04 16.29
N CYS A 100 -1.84 9.78 16.63
CA CYS A 100 -1.74 8.64 15.73
C CYS A 100 -2.54 8.86 14.44
N ALA A 101 -3.71 9.49 14.54
CA ALA A 101 -4.64 9.67 13.42
C ALA A 101 -4.13 10.65 12.36
N LYS A 102 -3.04 11.40 12.65
CA LYS A 102 -2.40 12.29 11.67
C LYS A 102 -1.68 11.54 10.56
N CYS A 103 -1.24 10.31 10.83
CA CYS A 103 -0.61 9.44 9.84
C CYS A 103 -1.39 8.15 9.61
N HIS A 104 -1.85 7.53 10.69
CA HIS A 104 -2.51 6.23 10.67
C HIS A 104 -4.01 6.39 10.50
N HIS A 105 -4.48 6.33 9.26
CA HIS A 105 -5.88 6.47 8.94
C HIS A 105 -6.57 5.10 9.01
N VAL A 106 -7.68 5.03 9.75
CA VAL A 106 -8.32 3.75 10.07
C VAL A 106 -9.16 3.22 8.90
N HIS A 107 -10.11 4.03 8.43
CA HIS A 107 -11.06 3.68 7.37
C HIS A 107 -10.71 4.28 6.00
N LYS A 108 -9.44 4.67 5.80
CA LYS A 108 -8.90 5.13 4.51
C LYS A 108 -7.38 4.90 4.51
N LYS A 109 -6.75 5.03 3.35
CA LYS A 109 -5.29 4.85 3.21
C LYS A 109 -4.53 5.78 4.17
N SER A 110 -3.60 5.23 4.95
CA SER A 110 -2.69 5.98 5.81
C SER A 110 -1.72 6.85 5.00
N GLU A 111 -1.28 7.96 5.57
CA GLU A 111 -0.41 8.93 4.90
C GLU A 111 0.76 9.30 5.82
N ASN A 112 1.93 9.56 5.23
CA ASN A 112 3.07 10.05 6.00
C ASN A 112 2.92 11.57 6.20
N LEU A 113 2.61 12.02 7.41
CA LEU A 113 2.48 13.46 7.71
C LEU A 113 3.79 14.23 7.41
N CYS A 114 4.94 13.58 7.59
CA CYS A 114 6.25 14.24 7.52
C CYS A 114 6.58 14.75 6.12
N VAL A 115 6.09 14.10 5.05
CA VAL A 115 6.44 14.46 3.66
C VAL A 115 5.96 15.85 3.26
N SER A 116 4.92 16.37 3.91
CA SER A 116 4.42 17.74 3.67
C SER A 116 5.50 18.82 3.88
N CYS A 117 6.38 18.63 4.87
CA CYS A 117 7.49 19.53 5.19
C CYS A 117 8.87 18.92 4.87
N HIS A 118 8.97 17.58 4.91
CA HIS A 118 10.19 16.80 4.68
C HIS A 118 10.01 15.92 3.44
N PRO A 119 10.00 16.47 2.22
CA PRO A 119 9.61 15.75 1.02
C PRO A 119 10.51 14.57 0.64
N ARG A 120 11.69 14.45 1.27
CA ARG A 120 12.63 13.34 1.09
C ARG A 120 12.44 12.21 2.11
N PHE A 121 11.49 12.34 3.04
CA PHE A 121 11.26 11.33 4.07
C PHE A 121 10.34 10.26 3.51
N GLU A 122 10.92 9.13 3.11
CA GLU A 122 10.20 7.96 2.60
C GLU A 122 9.77 7.04 3.75
N LEU A 123 9.08 7.60 4.76
CA LEU A 123 8.55 6.82 5.88
C LEU A 123 7.27 6.11 5.44
N VAL A 124 7.18 4.83 5.78
CA VAL A 124 6.05 3.96 5.40
C VAL A 124 5.05 3.90 6.55
N THR A 125 3.78 4.12 6.22
CA THR A 125 2.65 3.89 7.11
C THR A 125 2.09 2.47 6.91
N PRO A 126 1.47 1.87 7.94
CA PRO A 126 0.77 0.59 7.84
C PRO A 126 -0.46 0.68 6.92
#